data_AF-A0A1M6N1D0-F1
#
_entry.id   AF-A0A1M6N1D0-F1
#
_cell.length_a   1.000
_cell.length_b   1.000
_cell.length_c   1.000
_cell.angle_alpha   90.00
_cell.angle_beta   90.00
_cell.angle_gamma   90.00
#
_symmetry.space_group_name_H-M   'P 1'
#
loop_
_entity.id
_entity.type
_entity.pdbx_description
1 polymer ?
#
loop_
_entity_poly.entity_id
_entity_poly.type
_entity_poly.pdbx_seq_one_letter_code
_entity_poly.pdbx_strand_id
1 'polypeptide(L)' 'MSLTEKTNKPEILYEVKAQRGPTLRCKGWKQESILRMLENNMENAEIPELLVIYGGNG' A
#
# COMPACT_ATOMS: atom_id res chain seq x y z
N MET A 1 -33.00 0.26 -17.57
CA MET A 1 -32.75 1.22 -16.48
C MET A 1 -32.46 0.43 -15.23
N SER A 2 -31.22 -0.01 -15.04
CA SER A 2 -30.79 -0.75 -13.85
C SER A 2 -29.31 -0.46 -13.69
N LEU A 3 -29.04 0.53 -12.85
CA LEU A 3 -27.72 1.02 -12.49
C LEU A 3 -26.94 -0.15 -11.88
N THR A 4 -25.95 -0.67 -12.59
CA THR A 4 -24.97 -1.59 -12.03
C THR A 4 -24.15 -0.82 -11.00
N GLU A 5 -24.46 -1.01 -9.72
CA GLU A 5 -23.63 -0.58 -8.60
C GLU A 5 -22.23 -1.15 -8.79
N LYS A 6 -21.31 -0.32 -9.30
CA LYS A 6 -19.88 -0.60 -9.23
C LYS A 6 -19.52 -0.56 -7.75
N THR A 7 -19.55 -1.72 -7.10
CA THR A 7 -18.95 -1.88 -5.78
C THR A 7 -17.49 -1.49 -5.92
N ASN A 8 -17.16 -0.29 -5.44
CA ASN A 8 -15.83 0.26 -5.36
C ASN A 8 -15.04 -0.53 -4.30
N LYS A 9 -14.77 -1.81 -4.58
CA LYS A 9 -13.79 -2.58 -3.83
C LYS A 9 -12.42 -2.09 -4.30
N PRO A 10 -11.57 -1.56 -3.42
CA PRO A 10 -10.20 -1.25 -3.82
C PRO A 10 -9.58 -2.55 -4.36
N GLU A 11 -8.94 -2.50 -5.52
CA GLU A 11 -8.05 -3.58 -5.95
C GLU A 11 -6.93 -3.66 -4.91
N ILE A 12 -7.07 -4.59 -3.98
CA ILE A 12 -6.08 -4.81 -2.94
C ILE A 12 -4.91 -5.51 -3.62
N LEU A 13 -3.83 -4.77 -3.82
CA LEU A 13 -2.55 -5.35 -4.21
C LEU A 13 -2.03 -6.17 -3.04
N TYR A 14 -2.35 -7.47 -3.02
CA TYR A 14 -1.93 -8.41 -1.97
C TYR A 14 -0.40 -8.55 -1.87
N GLU A 15 0.36 -8.11 -2.88
CA GLU A 15 1.81 -8.06 -2.85
C GLU A 15 2.33 -6.63 -3.13
N VAL A 16 2.32 -5.79 -2.10
CA VAL A 16 3.15 -4.56 -2.11
C VAL A 16 4.56 -4.95 -1.67
N LYS A 17 5.55 -4.77 -2.55
CA LYS A 17 6.97 -4.98 -2.22
C LYS A 17 7.68 -3.64 -2.23
N ALA A 18 8.32 -3.30 -1.12
CA ALA A 18 9.00 -2.02 -1.03
C ALA A 18 10.31 -2.01 -1.83
N GLN A 19 10.54 -0.92 -2.55
CA GLN A 19 11.73 -0.80 -3.38
C GLN A 19 13.02 -0.78 -2.54
N ARG A 20 14.05 -1.49 -3.03
CA ARG A 20 15.39 -1.57 -2.44
C ARG A 20 16.44 -1.01 -3.40
N GLY A 21 17.58 -0.60 -2.88
CA GLY A 21 18.71 -0.09 -3.67
C GLY A 21 18.69 1.42 -3.96
N PRO A 22 19.67 1.92 -4.74
CA PRO A 22 19.93 3.36 -4.90
C PRO A 22 19.04 4.06 -5.93
N THR A 23 18.26 3.31 -6.72
CA THR A 23 17.41 3.87 -7.78
C THR A 23 16.22 4.60 -7.17
N LEU A 24 15.96 5.84 -7.60
CA LEU A 24 14.84 6.66 -7.15
C LEU A 24 13.66 6.61 -8.14
N ARG A 25 12.43 6.48 -7.64
CA ARG A 25 11.18 6.70 -8.40
C ARG A 25 10.67 8.12 -8.21
N CYS A 26 10.80 8.65 -7.01
CA CYS A 26 10.42 10.03 -6.69
C CYS A 26 11.51 11.04 -7.10
N LYS A 27 11.14 12.32 -7.13
CA LYS A 27 12.03 13.43 -7.49
C LYS A 27 13.13 13.70 -6.45
N GLY A 28 13.10 13.03 -5.30
CA GLY A 28 14.14 13.11 -4.28
C GLY A 28 13.97 12.09 -3.16
N TRP A 29 15.06 11.90 -2.40
CA TRP A 29 15.15 10.92 -1.32
C TRP A 29 14.11 11.09 -0.22
N LYS A 30 13.70 12.33 0.08
CA LYS A 30 12.68 12.60 1.11
C LYS A 30 11.32 12.00 0.77
N GLN A 31 10.93 12.06 -0.50
CA GLN A 31 9.64 11.50 -0.96
C GLN A 31 9.76 9.98 -1.11
N GLU A 32 10.90 9.53 -1.64
CA GLU A 32 11.20 8.12 -1.82
C GLU A 32 11.23 7.36 -0.48
N SER A 33 11.85 7.93 0.57
CA SER A 33 11.94 7.27 1.87
C SER A 33 10.57 7.06 2.51
N ILE A 34 9.67 8.05 2.40
CA ILE A 34 8.30 7.95 2.87
C ILE A 34 7.54 6.86 2.10
N LEU A 35 7.68 6.84 0.76
CA LEU A 35 7.05 5.83 -0.07
C LEU A 35 7.54 4.42 0.30
N ARG A 36 8.85 4.23 0.45
CA ARG A 36 9.44 2.94 0.80
C ARG A 36 9.04 2.48 2.20
N MET A 37 8.91 3.41 3.15
CA MET A 37 8.44 3.09 4.50
C MET A 37 6.97 2.65 4.48
N LEU A 38 6.12 3.34 3.71
CA LEU A 38 4.73 2.95 3.53
C LEU A 38 4.61 1.59 2.85
N GLU A 39 5.34 1.39 1.75
CA GLU A 39 5.38 0.10 1.05
C GLU A 39 5.91 -1.02 1.97
N ASN A 40 6.87 -0.73 2.86
CA ASN A 40 7.42 -1.73 3.79
C ASN A 40 6.43 -2.12 4.88
N ASN A 41 5.66 -1.15 5.39
CA ASN A 41 4.57 -1.41 6.29
C ASN A 41 3.51 -2.32 5.64
N MET A 42 3.18 -2.06 4.37
CA MET A 42 2.21 -2.87 3.61
C MET A 42 2.75 -4.26 3.24
N GLU A 43 4.05 -4.38 2.96
CA GLU A 43 4.74 -5.65 2.71
C GLU A 43 4.69 -6.59 3.93
N ASN A 44 4.63 -6.03 5.14
CA ASN A 44 4.57 -6.78 6.40
C ASN A 44 3.17 -6.78 7.05
N ALA A 45 2.15 -6.22 6.39
CA ALA A 45 0.81 -6.10 6.96
C ALA A 45 0.15 -7.48 7.09
N GLU A 46 -0.42 -7.75 8.26
CA GLU A 46 -1.18 -9.00 8.52
C GLU A 46 -2.50 -9.05 7.73
N ILE A 47 -3.17 -7.90 7.57
CA ILE A 47 -4.42 -7.76 6.81
C ILE A 47 -4.30 -6.53 5.89
N PRO A 48 -3.69 -6.67 4.69
CA PRO A 48 -3.46 -5.54 3.78
C PRO A 48 -4.75 -4.93 3.24
N GLU A 49 -5.83 -5.70 3.16
CA GLU A 49 -7.15 -5.25 2.69
C GLU A 49 -7.84 -4.24 3.62
N LEU A 50 -7.45 -4.23 4.89
CA LEU A 50 -7.93 -3.28 5.89
C LEU A 50 -6.88 -2.23 6.26
N LEU A 51 -5.73 -2.21 5.57
CA LEU A 51 -4.55 -1.39 5.93
C LEU A 51 -4.07 -1.61 7.37
N VAL A 52 -4.30 -2.80 7.94
CA VAL A 52 -3.92 -3.12 9.32
C VAL A 52 -2.53 -3.76 9.31
N ILE A 53 -1.56 -3.06 9.91
CA ILE A 53 -0.14 -3.45 9.87
C ILE A 53 0.21 -4.40 11.02
N TYR A 54 -0.35 -4.21 12.21
CA TYR A 54 -0.28 -5.18 13.33
C TYR A 54 -1.39 -4.88 14.35
N GLY A 55 -2.02 -5.94 14.89
CA GLY A 55 -2.75 -5.91 16.16
C GLY A 55 -3.92 -4.91 16.28
N GLY A 56 -5.08 -5.28 15.71
CA GLY A 56 -6.43 -4.99 16.22
C GLY A 56 -6.82 -3.53 16.55
N ASN A 57 -7.73 -2.97 15.73
CA ASN A 57 -8.51 -1.73 15.96
C ASN A 57 -7.71 -0.43 16.23
N GLY A 58 -7.31 0.24 15.15
CA GLY A 58 -7.16 1.70 15.12
C GLY A 58 -5.75 2.24 15.30
#